data_AF-A0A2V8U3M4-F1
#
_entry.id   AF-A0A2V8U3M4-F1
#
_cell.length_a   1.000
_cell.length_b   1.000
_cell.length_c   1.000
_cell.angle_alpha   90.00
_cell.angle_beta   90.00
_cell.angle_gamma   90.00
#
_symmetry.space_group_name_H-M   'P 1'
#
loop_
_entity.id
_entity.type
_entity.pdbx_description
1 polymer ?
#
loop_
_entity_poly.entity_id
_entity_poly.type
_entity_poly.pdbx_seq_one_letter_code
_entity_poly.pdbx_strand_id
1 'polypeptide(L)'
;MNDHPLRSRLALGSLLVVSFLCCLPAADAPFTYDEHAGIEENRVVHTGSSLGEALAYRYSPDQARPLFFASLLLDADLWGMQPRGFRLTGFLLHLVCGALLYLLLKRPPGTA
;
A
#
# COMPACT_ATOMS: atom_id res chain seq x y z
N MET A 1 3.10 -38.58 3.02
CA MET A 1 3.73 -37.31 2.58
C MET A 1 2.70 -36.17 2.41
N ASN A 2 1.64 -36.14 3.24
CA ASN A 2 0.42 -35.36 2.95
C ASN A 2 0.19 -34.14 3.88
N ASP A 3 1.26 -33.57 4.46
CA ASP A 3 1.14 -32.43 5.39
C ASP A 3 1.35 -31.05 4.73
N HIS A 4 1.51 -31.00 3.41
CA HIS A 4 2.13 -29.86 2.73
C HIS A 4 1.32 -28.55 2.61
N PRO A 5 0.01 -28.54 2.34
CA PRO A 5 -0.69 -27.29 2.04
C PRO A 5 -1.00 -26.47 3.29
N LEU A 6 -1.34 -27.12 4.41
CA LEU A 6 -1.63 -26.42 5.66
C LEU A 6 -0.37 -25.78 6.24
N ARG A 7 0.76 -26.51 6.28
CA ARG A 7 2.05 -25.97 6.74
C ARG A 7 2.52 -24.79 5.88
N SER A 8 2.34 -24.89 4.55
CA SER A 8 2.63 -23.82 3.59
C SER A 8 1.78 -22.57 3.85
N ARG A 9 0.48 -22.73 4.11
CA ARG A 9 -0.43 -21.63 4.46
C ARG A 9 -0.10 -21.00 5.81
N LEU A 10 0.20 -21.82 6.82
CA LEU A 10 0.61 -21.35 8.14
C LEU A 10 1.94 -20.59 8.07
N ALA A 11 2.93 -21.10 7.34
CA ALA A 11 4.20 -20.42 7.15
C ALA A 11 4.04 -19.07 6.45
N LEU A 12 3.22 -19.00 5.38
CA LEU A 12 2.89 -17.73 4.72
C LEU A 12 2.18 -16.78 5.68
N GLY A 13 1.16 -17.25 6.40
CA GLY A 13 0.43 -16.46 7.38
C GLY A 13 1.35 -15.88 8.45
N SER A 14 2.22 -16.71 9.04
CA SER A 14 3.22 -16.27 10.01
C SER A 14 4.18 -15.24 9.42
N LEU A 15 4.65 -15.43 8.19
CA LEU A 15 5.53 -14.47 7.52
C LEU A 15 4.83 -13.12 7.33
N LEU A 16 3.59 -13.10 6.85
CA LEU A 16 2.81 -11.86 6.68
C LEU A 16 2.57 -11.16 8.02
N VAL A 17 2.23 -11.91 9.07
CA VAL A 17 2.01 -11.35 10.42
C VAL A 17 3.29 -10.76 10.98
N VAL A 18 4.41 -11.49 10.92
CA VAL A 18 5.70 -10.99 11.43
C VAL A 18 6.13 -9.75 10.65
N SER A 19 6.02 -9.75 9.32
CA SER A 19 6.32 -8.57 8.50
C SER A 19 5.47 -7.36 8.91
N PHE A 20 4.16 -7.55 9.12
CA PHE A 20 3.27 -6.48 9.56
C PHE A 20 3.66 -5.93 10.94
N LEU A 21 3.95 -6.81 11.90
CA LEU A 21 4.38 -6.42 13.25
C LEU A 21 5.70 -5.64 13.23
N CYS A 22 6.64 -6.01 12.37
CA CYS A 22 7.90 -5.28 12.18
C CYS A 22 7.69 -3.86 11.62
N CYS A 23 6.65 -3.65 10.81
CA CYS A 23 6.32 -2.35 10.23
C CYS A 23 5.48 -1.46 11.17
N LEU A 24 4.83 -2.05 12.17
CA LEU A 24 3.90 -1.34 13.06
C LEU A 24 4.53 -0.14 13.80
N PRO A 25 5.79 -0.18 14.30
CA PRO A 25 6.41 0.98 14.93
C PRO A 25 6.57 2.19 14.01
N ALA A 26 6.72 1.95 12.70
CA ALA A 26 6.80 3.03 11.72
C ALA A 26 5.43 3.63 11.39
N ALA A 27 4.33 3.00 11.84
CA ALA A 27 2.97 3.45 11.53
C ALA A 27 2.65 4.82 12.12
N ASP A 28 3.36 5.33 13.14
CA ASP A 28 3.10 6.65 13.73
C ASP A 28 4.19 7.70 13.42
N ALA A 29 5.16 7.39 12.54
CA ALA A 29 6.17 8.36 12.11
C ALA A 29 5.55 9.63 11.45
N PRO A 30 6.16 10.81 11.51
CA PRO A 30 5.69 11.94 10.71
C PRO A 30 5.81 11.64 9.20
N PHE A 31 5.16 12.43 8.35
CA PHE A 31 5.50 12.46 6.93
C PHE A 31 6.95 12.94 6.77
N THR A 32 7.66 12.39 5.79
CA THR A 32 9.08 12.65 5.55
C THR A 32 9.39 12.77 4.07
N TYR A 33 10.49 13.46 3.72
CA TYR A 33 11.01 13.53 2.35
C TYR A 33 9.95 13.97 1.32
N ASP A 34 9.67 13.11 0.33
CA ASP A 34 8.71 13.34 -0.74
C ASP A 34 7.26 13.22 -0.29
N GLU A 35 6.98 12.68 0.90
CA GLU A 35 5.64 12.65 1.47
C GLU A 35 5.13 14.05 1.79
N HIS A 36 6.01 15.01 2.09
CA HIS A 36 5.60 16.41 2.29
C HIS A 36 4.94 16.96 1.02
N ALA A 37 5.67 16.97 -0.10
CA ALA A 37 5.17 17.52 -1.35
C ALA A 37 4.12 16.61 -2.03
N GLY A 38 4.19 15.30 -1.83
CA GLY A 38 3.33 14.31 -2.48
C GLY A 38 2.00 14.07 -1.77
N ILE A 39 1.95 14.27 -0.45
CA ILE A 39 0.80 13.95 0.40
C ILE A 39 0.43 15.17 1.25
N GLU A 40 1.27 15.57 2.20
CA GLU A 40 0.91 16.53 3.26
C GLU A 40 0.51 17.90 2.70
N GLU A 41 1.31 18.44 1.79
CA GLU A 41 1.13 19.75 1.16
C GLU A 41 0.35 19.66 -0.17
N ASN A 42 0.05 18.45 -0.63
CA ASN A 42 -0.54 18.24 -1.93
C ASN A 42 -2.06 18.43 -1.89
N ARG A 43 -2.55 19.56 -2.40
CA ARG A 43 -3.99 19.91 -2.39
C ARG A 43 -4.95 18.83 -2.93
N VAL A 44 -4.50 17.96 -3.83
CA VAL A 44 -5.38 16.89 -4.38
C VAL A 44 -5.49 15.68 -3.46
N VAL A 45 -4.70 15.65 -2.38
CA VAL A 45 -4.64 14.60 -1.35
C VAL A 45 -5.08 15.20 -0.02
N HIS A 46 -6.28 15.78 0.01
CA HIS A 46 -6.91 16.28 1.24
C HIS A 46 -8.37 15.83 1.28
N THR A 47 -8.91 15.68 2.48
CA THR A 47 -10.29 15.22 2.69
C THR A 47 -11.28 16.10 1.92
N GLY A 48 -12.13 15.48 1.10
CA GLY A 48 -13.14 16.17 0.29
C GLY A 48 -12.62 16.78 -1.02
N SER A 49 -11.35 16.59 -1.37
CA SER A 49 -10.82 16.99 -2.68
C SER A 49 -11.48 16.19 -3.82
N SER A 50 -11.46 16.76 -5.02
CA SER A 50 -12.09 16.15 -6.19
C SER A 50 -11.33 14.92 -6.68
N LEU A 51 -12.02 13.78 -6.80
CA LEU A 51 -11.46 12.57 -7.41
C LEU A 51 -10.97 12.83 -8.85
N GLY A 52 -11.68 13.67 -9.60
CA GLY A 52 -11.27 14.04 -10.96
C GLY A 52 -9.95 14.81 -10.97
N GLU A 53 -9.73 15.69 -9.99
CA GLU A 53 -8.45 16.40 -9.84
C GLU A 53 -7.32 15.45 -9.44
N ALA A 54 -7.56 14.53 -8.50
CA ALA A 54 -6.58 13.53 -8.11
C ALA A 54 -6.19 12.61 -9.28
N LEU A 55 -7.16 12.16 -10.08
CA LEU A 55 -6.91 11.34 -11.28
C LEU A 55 -6.14 12.10 -12.36
N ALA A 56 -6.41 13.40 -12.53
CA ALA A 56 -5.72 14.23 -13.51
C ALA A 56 -4.37 14.77 -13.02
N TYR A 57 -4.06 14.63 -11.73
CA TYR A 57 -2.89 15.24 -11.12
C TYR A 57 -1.58 14.65 -11.65
N ARG A 58 -0.61 15.54 -11.85
CA ARG A 58 0.74 15.22 -12.30
C ARG A 58 1.71 15.85 -11.32
N TYR A 59 2.48 15.01 -10.63
CA TYR A 59 3.48 15.48 -9.66
C TYR A 59 4.62 16.23 -10.36
N SER A 60 4.98 15.77 -11.56
CA SER A 60 5.89 16.46 -12.46
C SER A 60 5.45 16.22 -13.92
N PRO A 61 6.03 16.93 -14.91
CA PRO A 61 5.70 16.76 -16.33
C PRO A 61 5.79 15.32 -16.84
N ASP A 62 6.49 14.43 -16.14
CA ASP A 62 6.71 13.04 -16.55
C ASP A 62 6.09 12.04 -15.55
N GLN A 63 5.49 12.54 -14.47
CA GLN A 63 5.00 11.74 -13.34
C GLN A 63 3.48 11.89 -13.17
N ALA A 64 2.74 11.38 -14.15
CA ALA A 64 1.30 11.15 -14.01
C ALA A 64 1.06 9.78 -13.38
N ARG A 65 0.42 9.75 -12.19
CA ARG A 65 0.11 8.52 -11.46
C ARG A 65 -1.35 8.54 -10.98
N PRO A 66 -2.32 8.41 -11.89
CA PRO A 66 -3.74 8.63 -11.58
C PRO A 66 -4.24 7.74 -10.44
N LEU A 67 -3.96 6.44 -10.52
CA LEU A 67 -4.39 5.48 -9.49
C LEU A 67 -3.69 5.71 -8.15
N PHE A 68 -2.44 6.19 -8.17
CA PHE A 68 -1.69 6.49 -6.95
C PHE A 68 -2.32 7.66 -6.20
N PHE A 69 -2.57 8.80 -6.88
CA PHE A 69 -3.17 9.97 -6.26
C PHE A 69 -4.64 9.74 -5.88
N ALA A 70 -5.40 8.98 -6.67
CA ALA A 70 -6.74 8.56 -6.28
C ALA A 70 -6.74 7.67 -5.02
N SER A 71 -5.76 6.76 -4.88
CA SER A 71 -5.61 5.94 -3.67
C SER A 71 -5.23 6.79 -2.47
N LEU A 72 -4.32 7.76 -2.62
CA LEU A 72 -3.94 8.67 -1.54
C LEU A 72 -5.11 9.58 -1.13
N LEU A 73 -5.91 10.07 -2.07
CA LEU A 73 -7.13 10.80 -1.76
C LEU A 73 -8.10 9.95 -0.94
N LEU A 74 -8.29 8.68 -1.32
CA LEU A 74 -9.12 7.76 -0.54
C LEU A 74 -8.57 7.57 0.89
N ASP A 75 -7.26 7.48 1.05
CA ASP A 75 -6.65 7.44 2.39
C ASP A 75 -6.92 8.73 3.18
N ALA A 76 -6.81 9.90 2.55
CA ALA A 76 -7.13 11.18 3.18
C ALA A 76 -8.61 11.29 3.57
N ASP A 77 -9.53 10.71 2.78
CA ASP A 77 -10.96 10.69 3.08
C ASP A 77 -11.31 9.74 4.23
N LEU A 78 -10.62 8.59 4.32
CA LEU A 78 -10.87 7.57 5.34
C LEU A 78 -10.20 7.88 6.68
N TRP A 79 -8.99 8.42 6.65
CA TRP A 79 -8.13 8.57 7.82
C TRP A 79 -7.84 10.03 8.18
N GLY A 80 -8.25 10.98 7.34
CA GLY A 80 -7.77 12.36 7.41
C GLY A 80 -6.29 12.46 7.08
N MET A 81 -5.67 13.61 7.36
CA MET A 81 -4.23 13.84 7.15
C MET A 81 -3.36 13.24 8.26
N GLN A 82 -3.68 12.04 8.72
CA GLN A 82 -2.95 11.32 9.76
C GLN A 82 -1.99 10.31 9.10
N PRO A 83 -0.66 10.46 9.24
CA PRO A 83 0.33 9.61 8.58
C PRO A 83 0.12 8.10 8.78
N ARG A 84 -0.47 7.72 9.91
CA ARG A 84 -0.82 6.34 10.25
C ARG A 84 -1.76 5.68 9.26
N GLY A 85 -2.80 6.39 8.80
CA GLY A 85 -3.77 5.84 7.86
C GLY A 85 -3.12 5.41 6.55
N PHE A 86 -2.41 6.34 5.92
CA PHE A 86 -1.67 6.13 4.67
C PHE A 86 -0.70 4.94 4.77
N ARG A 87 0.07 4.84 5.87
CA ARG A 87 1.01 3.73 6.05
C ARG A 87 0.32 2.40 6.29
N LEU A 88 -0.78 2.36 7.04
CA LEU A 88 -1.54 1.13 7.22
C LEU A 88 -2.07 0.62 5.88
N THR A 89 -2.64 1.50 5.05
CA THR A 89 -3.06 1.14 3.68
C THR A 89 -1.87 0.63 2.86
N GLY A 90 -0.74 1.34 2.88
CA GLY A 90 0.49 0.94 2.19
C GLY A 90 1.02 -0.43 2.63
N PHE A 91 1.03 -0.71 3.94
CA PHE A 91 1.44 -2.02 4.48
C PHE A 91 0.47 -3.12 4.07
N LEU A 92 -0.84 -2.89 4.14
CA LEU A 92 -1.83 -3.88 3.69
C LEU A 92 -1.68 -4.20 2.21
N LEU A 93 -1.51 -3.20 1.35
CA LEU A 93 -1.23 -3.40 -0.07
C LEU A 93 0.07 -4.19 -0.29
N HIS A 94 1.12 -3.91 0.48
CA HIS A 94 2.37 -4.66 0.40
C HIS A 94 2.20 -6.14 0.79
N LEU A 95 1.44 -6.43 1.86
CA LEU A 95 1.13 -7.81 2.26
C LEU A 95 0.33 -8.54 1.19
N VAL A 96 -0.65 -7.88 0.55
CA VAL A 96 -1.40 -8.45 -0.59
C VAL A 96 -0.45 -8.76 -1.75
N CYS A 97 0.42 -7.84 -2.12
CA CYS A 97 1.44 -8.07 -3.16
C CYS A 97 2.35 -9.25 -2.81
N GLY A 98 2.80 -9.36 -1.56
CA GLY A 98 3.60 -10.49 -1.09
C GLY A 98 2.85 -11.83 -1.17
N ALA A 99 1.57 -11.85 -0.81
CA ALA A 99 0.73 -13.03 -0.94
C ALA A 99 0.52 -13.42 -2.41
N LEU A 100 0.25 -12.46 -3.29
CA LEU A 100 0.11 -12.69 -4.73
C LEU A 100 1.42 -13.21 -5.34
N LEU A 101 2.56 -12.65 -4.95
CA LEU A 101 3.88 -13.11 -5.37
C LEU A 101 4.13 -14.56 -4.92
N TYR A 102 3.78 -14.89 -3.67
CA TYR A 102 3.88 -16.27 -3.17
C TYR A 102 3.05 -17.24 -4.01
N LEU A 103 1.80 -16.88 -4.35
CA LEU A 103 0.93 -17.69 -5.19
C LEU A 103 1.50 -17.86 -6.61
N LEU A 104 2.07 -16.79 -7.17
CA LEU A 104 2.71 -16.82 -8.48
C LEU A 104 3.94 -17.75 -8.48
N LEU A 105 4.79 -17.67 -7.47
CA LEU A 105 6.01 -18.50 -7.36
C LEU A 105 5.70 -19.98 -7.07
N LYS A 106 4.54 -20.26 -6.47
CA LYS A 106 4.06 -21.63 -6.27
C LYS A 106 3.50 -22.26 -7.55
N ARG A 107 3.20 -21.44 -8.57
CA ARG A 107 2.71 -21.94 -9.86
C ARG A 107 3.84 -22.69 -10.58
N PRO A 108 3.57 -23.88 -11.16
CA PRO A 108 4.54 -24.55 -12.01
C PRO A 108 4.96 -23.65 -13.17
N PRO A 109 6.26 -23.59 -13.52
CA PRO A 109 6.73 -22.85 -14.70
C PRO A 109 5.96 -23.28 -15.95
N GLY A 110 5.53 -22.32 -16.77
CA GLY A 110 4.95 -22.60 -18.10
C GLY A 110 3.43 -22.86 -18.16
N THR A 111 2.69 -22.64 -17.08
CA THR A 111 1.22 -22.81 -17.11
C THR A 111 0.43 -21.54 -17.47
N ALA A 112 1.10 -20.46 -17.93
CA ALA A 112 0.56 -19.10 -18.11
C ALA A 112 -0.73 -19.04 -18.94
#